data_AF-A0A1R3IJI2-F1
#
_entry.id   AF-A0A1R3IJI2-F1
#
_cell.length_a   1.000
_cell.length_b   1.000
_cell.length_c   1.000
_cell.angle_alpha   90.00
_cell.angle_beta   90.00
_cell.angle_gamma   90.00
#
_symmetry.space_group_name_H-M   'P 1'
#
loop_
_entity.id
_entity.type
_entity.pdbx_description
1 polymer ?
#
loop_
_entity_poly.entity_id
_entity_poly.type
_entity_poly.pdbx_seq_one_letter_code
_entity_poly.pdbx_strand_id
1 'polypeptide(L)'
;MPFSQASPFFIAFSSNIFFSVGCGDRINFWHDAWSADTPLKDLFPRIFALSSLRDGFVVDYGGLAPPKVEAFIWQAARDRIAVRDFLAARGLIDSEVNICPFCNSDKETVHHLLFSYKFSWTIWSFLLNLWGLNWVMPGNASGFLCSWHEITLQVHNSEALMLLAFVVSWSLWLDRNEKVFKGKDCNVMGMVSIISRRYALWIKARWPDIVQHVEDIFQFPHLVLIPPKAIKTKIVKQWQKPAVGCLKFNVDGFSLGKPGDASIDVLAVKEALSIYSTSCWAQMFPLTIESDSSNTVKWVKDPSSAPWRFRQIMMRIELFKQSLGSWDIVLIPRSTNSMADGLAKQGVCRNIAASGTSC
;
A
#
# COMPACT_ATOMS: atom_id res chain seq x y z
N MET A 1 33.13 21.90 14.73
CA MET A 1 33.91 20.69 14.34
C MET A 1 32.96 19.76 13.60
N PRO A 2 33.34 19.20 12.43
CA PRO A 2 32.42 18.41 11.64
C PRO A 2 32.32 16.99 12.22
N PHE A 3 31.10 16.51 12.44
CA PHE A 3 30.80 15.11 12.70
C PHE A 3 31.01 14.31 11.40
N SER A 4 32.20 13.74 11.19
CA SER A 4 32.50 13.00 9.95
C SER A 4 32.94 11.55 10.13
N GLN A 5 32.69 10.92 11.29
CA GLN A 5 32.86 9.46 11.42
C GLN A 5 31.72 8.85 12.22
N ALA A 6 30.88 8.06 11.55
CA ALA A 6 29.88 7.23 12.20
C ALA A 6 30.60 6.23 13.13
N SER A 7 30.10 6.06 14.36
CA SER A 7 30.79 5.24 15.35
C SER A 7 30.88 3.78 14.89
N PRO A 8 31.92 3.03 15.34
CA PRO A 8 32.03 1.59 15.06
C PRO A 8 30.77 0.81 15.46
N PHE A 9 30.06 1.30 16.49
CA PHE A 9 28.76 0.80 16.91
C PHE A 9 27.68 0.99 15.85
N PHE A 10 27.58 2.17 15.22
CA PHE A 10 26.60 2.44 14.17
C PHE A 10 26.85 1.56 12.94
N ILE A 11 28.12 1.35 12.56
CA ILE A 11 28.52 0.50 11.44
C ILE A 11 28.15 -0.96 11.72
N ALA A 12 28.45 -1.48 12.92
CA ALA A 12 28.09 -2.84 13.34
C ALA A 12 26.57 -3.02 13.47
N PHE A 13 25.86 -2.00 13.93
CA PHE A 13 24.41 -2.03 14.06
C PHE A 13 23.71 -2.02 12.69
N SER A 14 24.11 -1.14 11.77
CA SER A 14 23.52 -1.06 10.43
C SER A 14 23.79 -2.30 9.59
N SER A 15 24.94 -2.95 9.77
CA SER A 15 25.30 -4.17 9.05
C SER A 15 24.56 -5.42 9.55
N ASN A 16 23.88 -5.35 10.70
CA ASN A 16 23.08 -6.45 11.26
C ASN A 16 21.56 -6.18 11.23
N ILE A 17 21.11 -5.11 10.57
CA ILE A 17 19.69 -4.79 10.39
C ILE A 17 19.31 -5.04 8.94
N PHE A 18 18.29 -5.87 8.76
CA PHE A 18 17.64 -6.06 7.48
C PHE A 18 16.26 -5.40 7.55
N PHE A 19 16.02 -4.44 6.66
CA PHE A 19 14.70 -3.87 6.49
C PHE A 19 13.87 -4.82 5.64
N SER A 20 12.81 -5.39 6.22
CA SER A 20 11.76 -6.04 5.44
C SER A 20 10.69 -5.01 5.10
N VAL A 21 10.42 -4.83 3.81
CA VAL A 21 9.29 -4.02 3.36
C VAL A 21 8.02 -4.82 3.63
N GLY A 22 7.20 -4.35 4.57
CA GLY A 22 5.89 -4.95 4.84
C GLY A 22 4.89 -4.72 3.69
N CYS A 23 3.71 -5.33 3.77
CA CYS A 23 2.67 -5.23 2.73
C CYS A 23 1.97 -3.86 2.65
N GLY A 24 2.44 -2.84 3.38
CA GLY A 24 1.89 -1.48 3.34
C GLY A 24 0.58 -1.29 4.11
N ASP A 25 0.15 -2.26 4.92
CA ASP A 25 -1.13 -2.26 5.65
C ASP A 25 -1.11 -1.50 6.98
N ARG A 26 0.05 -0.94 7.34
CA ARG A 26 0.31 -0.27 8.62
C ARG A 26 0.80 1.17 8.50
N ILE A 27 0.96 1.66 7.27
CA ILE A 27 1.48 3.01 6.98
C ILE A 27 0.39 3.79 6.27
N ASN A 28 -0.06 4.90 6.83
CA ASN A 28 -1.00 5.81 6.19
C ASN A 28 -0.29 6.55 5.05
N PHE A 29 -0.79 6.39 3.83
CA PHE A 29 -0.13 6.93 2.63
C PHE A 29 0.11 8.44 2.73
N TRP A 30 -0.91 9.21 3.15
CA TRP A 30 -0.81 10.67 3.20
C TRP A 30 -0.32 11.24 4.52
N HIS A 31 -0.60 10.55 5.63
CA HIS A 31 -0.47 11.11 6.98
C HIS A 31 0.83 10.72 7.66
N ASP A 32 1.42 9.58 7.32
CA ASP A 32 2.68 9.14 7.90
C ASP A 32 3.84 9.68 7.06
N ALA A 33 4.96 9.98 7.73
CA ALA A 33 6.20 10.34 7.06
C ALA A 33 6.82 9.09 6.41
N TRP A 34 7.20 9.19 5.14
CA TRP A 34 7.79 8.08 4.38
C TRP A 34 9.31 8.03 4.59
N SER A 35 10.09 7.99 3.51
CA SER A 35 11.54 8.19 3.52
C SER A 35 11.94 9.65 3.72
N ALA A 36 11.01 10.59 3.51
CA ALA A 36 11.16 11.98 3.92
C ALA A 36 10.63 12.14 5.36
N ASP A 37 11.25 13.01 6.15
CA ASP A 37 10.82 13.32 7.52
C ASP A 37 9.48 14.09 7.60
N THR A 38 8.83 14.31 6.44
CA THR A 38 7.58 15.08 6.30
C THR A 38 6.51 14.23 5.61
N PRO A 39 5.26 14.21 6.12
CA PRO A 39 4.15 13.53 5.45
C PRO A 39 3.86 14.05 4.04
N LEU A 40 3.38 13.17 3.16
CA LEU A 40 3.09 13.51 1.76
C LEU A 40 1.98 14.56 1.61
N LYS A 41 1.02 14.63 2.54
CA LYS A 41 -0.06 15.63 2.49
C LYS A 41 0.47 17.06 2.63
N ASP A 42 1.56 17.22 3.37
CA ASP A 42 2.16 18.53 3.66
C ASP A 42 3.10 18.95 2.52
N LEU A 43 3.80 17.97 1.90
CA LEU A 43 4.62 18.20 0.71
C LEU A 43 3.77 18.45 -0.55
N PHE A 44 2.63 17.79 -0.69
CA PHE A 44 1.78 17.84 -1.88
C PHE A 44 0.31 18.15 -1.56
N PRO A 45 0.00 19.31 -0.94
CA PRO A 45 -1.34 19.63 -0.43
C PRO A 45 -2.41 19.68 -1.53
N ARG A 46 -2.03 20.07 -2.76
CA ARG A 46 -2.94 20.07 -3.92
C ARG A 46 -3.29 18.65 -4.37
N ILE A 47 -2.34 17.72 -4.34
CA ILE A 47 -2.60 16.32 -4.72
C ILE A 47 -3.43 15.65 -3.63
N PHE A 48 -3.13 15.92 -2.36
CA PHE A 48 -3.94 15.46 -1.23
C PHE A 48 -5.40 15.91 -1.32
N ALA A 49 -5.64 17.18 -1.66
CA ALA A 49 -6.99 17.70 -1.86
C ALA A 49 -7.77 16.98 -2.96
N LEU A 50 -7.08 16.55 -4.02
CA LEU A 50 -7.67 15.81 -5.16
C LEU A 50 -7.77 14.29 -4.92
N SER A 51 -7.11 13.76 -3.88
CA SER A 51 -7.13 12.33 -3.58
C SER A 51 -8.52 11.90 -3.07
N SER A 52 -9.02 10.80 -3.63
CA SER A 52 -10.28 10.17 -3.21
C SER A 52 -10.13 9.32 -1.94
N LEU A 53 -8.92 8.93 -1.54
CA LEU A 53 -8.67 8.02 -0.41
C LEU A 53 -7.72 8.62 0.65
N ARG A 54 -7.99 9.83 1.14
CA ARG A 54 -7.07 10.59 2.02
C ARG A 54 -6.56 9.80 3.24
N ASP A 55 -7.38 8.92 3.81
CA ASP A 55 -7.05 8.12 5.00
C ASP A 55 -6.65 6.67 4.70
N GLY A 56 -6.25 6.36 3.47
CA GLY A 56 -5.84 5.01 3.06
C GLY A 56 -4.43 4.63 3.51
N PHE A 57 -4.23 3.33 3.75
CA PHE A 57 -2.90 2.75 3.96
C PHE A 57 -2.17 2.58 2.63
N VAL A 58 -0.84 2.49 2.63
CA VAL A 58 -0.02 2.27 1.42
C VAL A 58 -0.52 1.10 0.58
N VAL A 59 -0.98 0.01 1.22
CA VAL A 59 -1.55 -1.16 0.53
C VAL A 59 -2.81 -0.82 -0.28
N ASP A 60 -3.59 0.17 0.15
CA ASP A 60 -4.84 0.57 -0.48
C ASP A 60 -4.58 1.39 -1.77
N TYR A 61 -3.37 1.93 -1.92
CA TYR A 61 -2.91 2.60 -3.15
C TYR A 61 -2.22 1.65 -4.12
N GLY A 62 -2.04 0.38 -3.74
CA GLY A 62 -1.48 -0.64 -4.60
C GLY A 62 -2.40 -0.95 -5.78
N GLY A 63 -1.89 -0.72 -6.98
CA GLY A 63 -2.56 -1.03 -8.24
C GLY A 63 -2.87 -2.51 -8.45
N LEU A 64 -3.66 -2.79 -9.48
CA LEU A 64 -3.94 -4.13 -9.98
C LEU A 64 -2.73 -4.68 -10.77
N ALA A 65 -1.95 -3.81 -11.41
CA ALA A 65 -0.80 -4.18 -12.21
C ALA A 65 0.43 -3.31 -11.86
N PRO A 66 1.63 -3.61 -12.40
CA PRO A 66 2.80 -2.76 -12.19
C PRO A 66 2.51 -1.30 -12.59
N PRO A 67 2.94 -0.28 -11.82
CA PRO A 67 2.54 1.13 -12.05
C PRO A 67 2.77 1.64 -13.47
N LYS A 68 3.84 1.20 -14.15
CA LYS A 68 4.13 1.55 -15.55
C LYS A 68 3.03 1.09 -16.52
N VAL A 69 2.38 -0.03 -16.21
CA VAL A 69 1.31 -0.63 -17.02
C VAL A 69 0.01 0.13 -16.79
N GLU A 70 -0.29 0.47 -15.55
CA GLU A 70 -1.48 1.28 -15.23
C GLU A 70 -1.39 2.67 -15.85
N ALA A 71 -0.21 3.30 -15.78
CA ALA A 71 0.05 4.57 -16.48
C ALA A 71 -0.11 4.41 -17.99
N PHE A 72 0.37 3.31 -18.57
CA PHE A 72 0.17 3.01 -19.99
C PHE A 72 -1.32 2.87 -20.35
N ILE A 73 -2.11 2.10 -19.59
CA ILE A 73 -3.55 1.94 -19.83
C ILE A 73 -4.27 3.28 -19.72
N TRP A 74 -3.93 4.10 -18.73
CA TRP A 74 -4.48 5.44 -18.56
C TRP A 74 -4.17 6.37 -19.74
N GLN A 75 -2.95 6.29 -20.30
CA GLN A 75 -2.56 7.02 -21.50
C GLN A 75 -3.30 6.48 -22.74
N ALA A 76 -3.42 5.16 -22.87
CA ALA A 76 -4.12 4.51 -23.98
C ALA A 76 -5.61 4.89 -24.01
N ALA A 77 -6.26 4.95 -22.84
CA ALA A 77 -7.64 5.44 -22.70
C ALA A 77 -7.85 6.88 -23.17
N ARG A 78 -6.78 7.67 -23.28
CA ARG A 78 -6.80 9.08 -23.69
C ARG A 78 -6.23 9.29 -25.09
N ASP A 79 -5.94 8.21 -25.81
CA ASP A 79 -5.25 8.23 -27.11
C ASP A 79 -3.90 8.99 -27.05
N ARG A 80 -3.18 8.87 -25.92
CA ARG A 80 -1.90 9.57 -25.65
C ARG A 80 -0.65 8.69 -25.70
N ILE A 81 -0.77 7.44 -26.14
CA ILE A 81 0.40 6.58 -26.34
C ILE A 81 1.07 6.88 -27.69
N ALA A 82 2.35 6.54 -27.83
CA ALA A 82 3.18 6.88 -29.00
C ALA A 82 2.92 6.01 -30.24
N VAL A 83 1.64 5.90 -30.64
CA VAL A 83 1.23 5.38 -31.95
C VAL A 83 1.43 6.45 -33.03
N ARG A 84 1.60 6.06 -34.30
CA ARG A 84 1.89 7.01 -35.37
C ARG A 84 0.82 8.09 -35.53
N ASP A 85 -0.46 7.77 -35.28
CA ASP A 85 -1.52 8.78 -35.36
C ASP A 85 -1.30 9.92 -34.37
N PHE A 86 -0.95 9.60 -33.12
CA PHE A 86 -0.61 10.59 -32.10
C PHE A 86 0.67 11.35 -32.41
N LEU A 87 1.70 10.67 -32.95
CA LEU A 87 2.96 11.31 -33.33
C LEU A 87 2.79 12.27 -34.51
N ALA A 88 2.01 11.90 -35.52
CA ALA A 88 1.69 12.74 -36.68
C ALA A 88 0.87 13.96 -36.25
N ALA A 89 -0.12 13.78 -35.36
CA ALA A 89 -0.90 14.89 -34.80
C ALA A 89 -0.05 15.89 -33.99
N ARG A 90 1.14 15.49 -33.52
CA ARG A 90 2.12 16.36 -32.85
C ARG A 90 3.19 16.93 -33.79
N GLY A 91 3.15 16.61 -35.08
CA GLY A 91 4.16 17.02 -36.06
C GLY A 91 5.52 16.36 -35.86
N LEU A 92 5.58 15.19 -35.19
CA LEU A 92 6.83 14.46 -34.96
C LEU A 92 7.18 13.52 -36.12
N ILE A 93 6.20 13.16 -36.94
CA ILE A 93 6.35 12.36 -38.16
C ILE A 93 5.41 12.91 -39.23
N ASP A 94 5.71 12.62 -40.50
CA ASP A 94 4.84 12.97 -41.61
C ASP A 94 3.53 12.17 -41.57
N SER A 95 2.43 12.81 -41.96
CA SER A 95 1.11 12.15 -41.97
C SER A 95 1.03 10.98 -42.95
N GLU A 96 1.88 10.97 -43.98
CA GLU A 96 1.97 9.89 -44.99
C GLU A 96 2.50 8.58 -44.40
N VAL A 97 3.34 8.65 -43.36
CA VAL A 97 3.88 7.45 -42.70
C VAL A 97 2.98 6.95 -41.57
N ASN A 98 1.81 7.55 -41.34
CA ASN A 98 0.79 7.11 -40.38
C ASN A 98 0.03 5.87 -40.89
N ILE A 99 0.77 4.78 -41.02
CA ILE A 99 0.29 3.46 -41.41
C ILE A 99 0.74 2.47 -40.33
N CYS A 100 -0.16 1.58 -39.92
CA CYS A 100 0.11 0.57 -38.92
C CYS A 100 1.26 -0.36 -39.37
N PRO A 101 2.29 -0.57 -38.53
CA PRO A 101 3.48 -1.36 -38.88
C PRO A 101 3.18 -2.86 -39.02
N PHE A 102 1.98 -3.32 -38.64
CA PHE A 102 1.57 -4.71 -38.73
C PHE A 102 0.69 -5.01 -39.95
N CYS A 103 -0.34 -4.19 -40.20
CA CYS A 103 -1.23 -4.43 -41.34
C CYS A 103 -0.76 -3.77 -42.64
N ASN A 104 0.06 -2.71 -42.54
CA ASN A 104 0.50 -1.90 -43.68
C ASN A 104 -0.66 -1.33 -44.53
N SER A 105 -1.86 -1.21 -43.98
CA SER A 105 -3.07 -0.74 -44.69
C SER A 105 -3.74 0.44 -44.00
N ASP A 106 -4.03 0.32 -42.71
CA ASP A 106 -4.82 1.28 -41.94
C ASP A 106 -3.92 2.22 -41.12
N LYS A 107 -4.48 3.35 -40.66
CA LYS A 107 -3.80 4.26 -39.74
C LYS A 107 -3.49 3.58 -38.40
N GLU A 108 -2.33 3.90 -37.82
CA GLU A 108 -1.96 3.36 -36.51
C GLU A 108 -2.59 4.18 -35.38
N THR A 109 -3.86 3.92 -35.09
CA THR A 109 -4.54 4.46 -33.90
C THR A 109 -4.40 3.50 -32.71
N VAL A 110 -4.67 3.98 -31.49
CA VAL A 110 -4.68 3.12 -30.30
C VAL A 110 -5.74 2.01 -30.45
N HIS A 111 -6.93 2.36 -30.96
CA HIS A 111 -8.01 1.41 -31.18
C HIS A 111 -7.62 0.34 -32.21
N HIS A 112 -7.07 0.76 -33.35
CA HIS A 112 -6.59 -0.17 -34.36
C HIS A 112 -5.54 -1.11 -33.79
N LEU A 113 -4.49 -0.55 -33.19
CA LEU A 113 -3.36 -1.32 -32.69
C LEU A 113 -3.76 -2.32 -31.59
N LEU A 114 -4.48 -1.87 -30.57
CA LEU A 114 -4.72 -2.69 -29.37
C LEU A 114 -5.97 -3.57 -29.47
N PHE A 115 -6.94 -3.23 -30.33
CA PHE A 115 -8.28 -3.82 -30.24
C PHE A 115 -8.82 -4.35 -31.58
N SER A 116 -8.85 -3.52 -32.64
CA SER A 116 -9.59 -3.88 -33.86
C SER A 116 -8.75 -4.49 -34.99
N TYR A 117 -7.42 -4.33 -34.98
CA TYR A 117 -6.55 -5.01 -35.93
C TYR A 117 -6.70 -6.54 -35.80
N LYS A 118 -6.74 -7.25 -36.93
CA LYS A 118 -7.00 -8.71 -37.02
C LYS A 118 -6.17 -9.54 -36.02
N PHE A 119 -4.90 -9.23 -35.86
CA PHE A 119 -4.02 -9.93 -34.91
C PHE A 119 -4.47 -9.72 -33.47
N SER A 120 -4.63 -8.47 -33.07
CA SER A 120 -5.08 -8.07 -31.72
C SER A 120 -6.47 -8.63 -31.43
N TRP A 121 -7.40 -8.50 -32.38
CA TRP A 121 -8.74 -9.07 -32.29
C TRP A 121 -8.71 -10.58 -32.06
N THR A 122 -7.91 -11.32 -32.83
CA THR A 122 -7.81 -12.78 -32.69
C THR A 122 -7.29 -13.18 -31.31
N ILE A 123 -6.32 -12.44 -30.76
CA ILE A 123 -5.80 -12.65 -29.40
C ILE A 123 -6.89 -12.38 -28.36
N TRP A 124 -7.59 -11.25 -28.46
CA TRP A 124 -8.69 -10.92 -27.55
C TRP A 124 -9.80 -11.96 -27.59
N SER A 125 -10.27 -12.33 -28.79
CA SER A 125 -11.30 -13.35 -28.95
C SER A 125 -10.87 -14.70 -28.38
N PHE A 126 -9.63 -15.13 -28.66
CA PHE A 126 -9.11 -16.39 -28.11
C PHE A 126 -9.13 -16.38 -26.58
N LEU A 127 -8.62 -15.31 -25.96
CA LEU A 127 -8.53 -15.22 -24.51
C LEU A 127 -9.91 -15.08 -23.87
N LEU A 128 -10.77 -14.20 -24.37
CA LEU A 128 -12.12 -14.00 -23.84
C LEU A 128 -12.99 -15.26 -23.93
N ASN A 129 -12.82 -16.06 -24.98
CA ASN A 129 -13.50 -17.35 -25.12
C ASN A 129 -13.14 -18.33 -23.99
N LEU A 130 -11.96 -18.22 -23.37
CA LEU A 130 -11.61 -19.05 -22.20
C LEU A 130 -12.53 -18.77 -21.00
N TRP A 131 -13.04 -17.54 -20.88
CA TRP A 131 -14.03 -17.15 -19.86
C TRP A 131 -15.47 -17.33 -20.35
N GLY A 132 -15.69 -17.93 -21.52
CA GLY A 132 -17.02 -18.08 -22.12
C GLY A 132 -17.65 -16.75 -22.55
N LEU A 133 -16.84 -15.70 -22.74
CA LEU A 133 -17.33 -14.36 -23.07
C LEU A 133 -17.28 -14.12 -24.59
N ASN A 134 -18.44 -13.85 -25.17
CA ASN A 134 -18.57 -13.34 -26.53
C ASN A 134 -18.62 -11.81 -26.48
N TRP A 135 -17.67 -11.15 -27.13
CA TRP A 135 -17.48 -9.70 -27.02
C TRP A 135 -17.63 -8.98 -28.36
N VAL A 136 -18.25 -7.80 -28.32
CA VAL A 136 -18.34 -6.87 -29.46
C VAL A 136 -17.47 -5.67 -29.16
N MET A 137 -16.46 -5.39 -30.00
CA MET A 137 -15.53 -4.28 -29.75
C MET A 137 -16.25 -2.93 -29.85
N PRO A 138 -16.13 -2.06 -28.84
CA PRO A 138 -16.54 -0.66 -28.95
C PRO A 138 -15.73 0.05 -30.05
N GLY A 139 -16.28 1.13 -30.62
CA GLY A 139 -15.68 1.83 -31.76
C GLY A 139 -14.44 2.67 -31.47
N ASN A 140 -13.99 2.76 -30.22
CA ASN A 140 -12.77 3.49 -29.84
C ASN A 140 -12.13 2.92 -28.56
N ALA A 141 -10.87 3.29 -28.31
CA ALA A 141 -10.06 2.76 -27.21
C ALA A 141 -10.62 3.14 -25.82
N SER A 142 -11.09 4.38 -25.65
CA SER A 142 -11.72 4.84 -24.41
C SER A 142 -12.98 4.01 -24.10
N GLY A 143 -13.84 3.80 -25.09
CA GLY A 143 -15.07 3.02 -24.95
C GLY A 143 -14.78 1.57 -24.57
N PHE A 144 -13.75 0.97 -25.17
CA PHE A 144 -13.29 -0.37 -24.78
C PHE A 144 -12.86 -0.39 -23.31
N LEU A 145 -11.95 0.49 -22.90
CA LEU A 145 -11.43 0.50 -21.53
C LEU A 145 -12.50 0.85 -20.48
N CYS A 146 -13.44 1.75 -20.80
CA CYS A 146 -14.59 2.05 -19.93
C CYS A 146 -15.54 0.85 -19.82
N SER A 147 -15.91 0.23 -20.95
CA SER A 147 -16.78 -0.95 -20.95
C SER A 147 -16.15 -2.11 -20.18
N TRP A 148 -14.83 -2.23 -20.20
CA TRP A 148 -14.13 -3.26 -19.42
C TRP A 148 -14.32 -3.08 -17.92
N HIS A 149 -14.30 -1.83 -17.44
CA HIS A 149 -14.62 -1.52 -16.06
C HIS A 149 -16.06 -1.95 -15.70
N GLU A 150 -17.02 -1.67 -16.57
CA GLU A 150 -18.44 -2.02 -16.34
C GLU A 150 -18.69 -3.53 -16.27
N ILE A 151 -18.09 -4.33 -17.17
CA ILE A 151 -18.19 -5.80 -17.13
C ILE A 151 -17.65 -6.33 -15.82
N THR A 152 -16.50 -5.81 -15.37
CA THR A 152 -15.86 -6.31 -14.16
C THR A 152 -16.74 -6.09 -12.94
N LEU A 153 -17.62 -5.08 -12.93
CA LEU A 153 -18.59 -4.89 -11.85
C LEU A 153 -19.70 -5.95 -11.82
N GLN A 154 -19.94 -6.67 -12.92
CA GLN A 154 -21.06 -7.61 -13.08
C GLN A 154 -20.65 -9.09 -12.94
N VAL A 155 -19.36 -9.40 -12.97
CA VAL A 155 -18.84 -10.78 -12.99
C VAL A 155 -18.16 -11.12 -11.65
N HIS A 156 -18.44 -12.31 -11.10
CA HIS A 156 -17.64 -12.86 -9.99
C HIS A 156 -16.19 -12.99 -10.46
N ASN A 157 -15.21 -12.48 -9.69
CA ASN A 157 -13.79 -12.38 -10.05
C ASN A 157 -13.40 -11.23 -11.02
N SER A 158 -13.94 -10.04 -10.73
CA SER A 158 -13.70 -8.78 -11.45
C SER A 158 -12.22 -8.41 -11.63
N GLU A 159 -11.39 -8.59 -10.60
CA GLU A 159 -10.00 -8.16 -10.58
C GLU A 159 -9.11 -9.00 -11.52
N ALA A 160 -9.37 -10.31 -11.66
CA ALA A 160 -8.61 -11.19 -12.55
C ALA A 160 -8.87 -10.84 -14.02
N LEU A 161 -10.14 -10.67 -14.38
CA LEU A 161 -10.53 -10.30 -15.74
C LEU A 161 -10.04 -8.89 -16.10
N MET A 162 -10.01 -7.97 -15.14
CA MET A 162 -9.42 -6.64 -15.33
C MET A 162 -7.89 -6.71 -15.54
N LEU A 163 -7.21 -7.57 -14.78
CA LEU A 163 -5.77 -7.78 -14.94
C LEU A 163 -5.44 -8.37 -16.30
N LEU A 164 -6.26 -9.31 -16.80
CA LEU A 164 -6.11 -9.87 -18.14
C LEU A 164 -6.07 -8.76 -19.20
N ALA A 165 -6.99 -7.80 -19.14
CA ALA A 165 -7.00 -6.71 -20.12
C ALA A 165 -5.74 -5.85 -20.10
N PHE A 166 -5.21 -5.61 -18.89
CA PHE A 166 -3.97 -4.84 -18.72
C PHE A 166 -2.79 -5.61 -19.32
N VAL A 167 -2.74 -6.93 -19.07
CA VAL A 167 -1.71 -7.82 -19.61
C VAL A 167 -1.78 -7.87 -21.13
N VAL A 168 -2.95 -8.07 -21.73
CA VAL A 168 -3.11 -8.16 -23.19
C VAL A 168 -2.67 -6.86 -23.86
N SER A 169 -3.24 -5.73 -23.42
CA SER A 169 -2.94 -4.41 -24.00
C SER A 169 -1.45 -4.07 -23.89
N TRP A 170 -0.83 -4.34 -22.74
CA TRP A 170 0.60 -4.15 -22.55
C TRP A 170 1.45 -5.08 -23.42
N SER A 171 1.01 -6.32 -23.63
CA SER A 171 1.73 -7.29 -24.48
C SER A 171 1.71 -6.89 -25.94
N LEU A 172 0.55 -6.46 -26.45
CA LEU A 172 0.42 -5.94 -27.82
C LEU A 172 1.27 -4.70 -28.03
N TRP A 173 1.30 -3.78 -27.06
CA TRP A 173 2.17 -2.61 -27.11
C TRP A 173 3.65 -2.94 -27.16
N LEU A 174 4.10 -3.89 -26.32
CA LEU A 174 5.50 -4.34 -26.36
C LEU A 174 5.86 -5.01 -27.67
N ASP A 175 4.97 -5.85 -28.22
CA ASP A 175 5.21 -6.51 -29.50
C ASP A 175 5.29 -5.49 -30.64
N ARG A 176 4.44 -4.46 -30.61
CA ARG A 176 4.53 -3.32 -31.54
C ARG A 176 5.88 -2.66 -31.48
N ASN A 177 6.38 -2.37 -30.28
CA ASN A 177 7.69 -1.73 -30.15
C ASN A 177 8.81 -2.64 -30.67
N GLU A 178 8.74 -3.94 -30.43
CA GLU A 178 9.68 -4.91 -31.01
C GLU A 178 9.61 -4.94 -32.55
N LYS A 179 8.41 -4.86 -33.15
CA LYS A 179 8.26 -4.76 -34.61
C LYS A 179 8.88 -3.47 -35.16
N VAL A 180 8.58 -2.34 -34.54
CA VAL A 180 9.06 -1.01 -35.00
C VAL A 180 10.58 -0.88 -34.87
N PHE A 181 11.16 -1.32 -33.75
CA PHE A 181 12.58 -1.11 -33.47
C PHE A 181 13.48 -2.27 -33.91
N LYS A 182 12.95 -3.49 -34.06
CA LYS A 182 13.74 -4.69 -34.38
C LYS A 182 13.19 -5.52 -35.53
N GLY A 183 12.11 -5.10 -36.19
CA GLY A 183 11.54 -5.78 -37.35
C GLY A 183 10.85 -7.13 -37.05
N LYS A 184 10.76 -7.53 -35.77
CA LYS A 184 10.28 -8.84 -35.32
C LYS A 184 8.91 -9.21 -35.88
N ASP A 185 8.74 -10.43 -36.40
CA ASP A 185 7.44 -10.92 -36.87
C ASP A 185 6.50 -11.36 -35.76
N CYS A 186 5.20 -11.26 -36.04
CA CYS A 186 4.13 -11.59 -35.11
C CYS A 186 3.67 -13.03 -35.27
N ASN A 187 3.51 -13.73 -34.15
CA ASN A 187 2.91 -15.06 -34.09
C ASN A 187 1.81 -15.05 -33.03
N VAL A 188 0.57 -15.39 -33.42
CA VAL A 188 -0.59 -15.36 -32.52
C VAL A 188 -0.39 -16.31 -31.34
N MET A 189 0.02 -17.55 -31.58
CA MET A 189 0.21 -18.56 -30.53
C MET A 189 1.39 -18.20 -29.61
N GLY A 190 2.47 -17.66 -30.19
CA GLY A 190 3.59 -17.13 -29.42
C GLY A 190 3.16 -15.96 -28.51
N MET A 191 2.30 -15.08 -29.01
CA MET A 191 1.78 -13.95 -28.24
C MET A 191 0.83 -14.39 -27.13
N VAL A 192 -0.09 -15.31 -27.42
CA VAL A 192 -0.97 -15.91 -26.41
C VAL A 192 -0.15 -16.55 -25.30
N SER A 193 0.90 -17.32 -25.63
CA SER A 193 1.80 -17.91 -24.62
C SER A 193 2.51 -16.86 -23.76
N ILE A 194 3.00 -15.77 -24.36
CA ILE A 194 3.60 -14.64 -23.62
C ILE A 194 2.58 -13.99 -22.68
N ILE A 195 1.37 -13.76 -23.17
CA ILE A 195 0.26 -13.17 -22.40
C ILE A 195 -0.11 -14.07 -21.23
N SER A 196 -0.38 -15.35 -21.47
CA SER A 196 -0.76 -16.31 -20.43
C SER A 196 0.32 -16.41 -19.36
N ARG A 197 1.61 -16.43 -19.73
CA ARG A 197 2.71 -16.47 -18.77
C ARG A 197 2.81 -15.18 -17.95
N ARG A 198 2.65 -14.02 -18.59
CA ARG A 198 2.67 -12.72 -17.88
C ARG A 198 1.49 -12.60 -16.92
N TYR A 199 0.30 -13.01 -17.36
CA TYR A 199 -0.90 -13.05 -16.54
C TYR A 199 -0.69 -13.95 -15.31
N ALA A 200 -0.20 -15.17 -15.51
CA ALA A 200 0.07 -16.10 -14.42
C ALA A 200 1.06 -15.54 -13.38
N LEU A 201 2.17 -14.94 -13.85
CA LEU A 201 3.15 -14.30 -12.97
C LEU A 201 2.55 -13.11 -12.19
N TRP A 202 1.70 -12.31 -12.82
CA TRP A 202 1.10 -11.14 -12.16
C TRP A 202 0.02 -11.54 -11.16
N ILE A 203 -0.79 -12.56 -11.46
CA ILE A 203 -1.72 -13.16 -10.50
C ILE A 203 -0.96 -13.68 -9.28
N LYS A 204 0.10 -14.49 -9.48
CA LYS A 204 0.90 -15.03 -8.37
C LYS A 204 1.58 -13.93 -7.54
N ALA A 205 2.06 -12.87 -8.18
CA ALA A 205 2.67 -11.75 -7.48
C ALA A 205 1.65 -10.96 -6.63
N ARG A 206 0.42 -10.79 -7.14
CA ARG A 206 -0.63 -10.02 -6.47
C ARG A 206 -1.36 -10.82 -5.39
N TRP A 207 -1.54 -12.11 -5.62
CA TRP A 207 -2.21 -13.05 -4.73
C TRP A 207 -1.37 -14.31 -4.49
N PRO A 208 -0.25 -14.18 -3.76
CA PRO A 208 0.69 -15.28 -3.56
C PRO A 208 0.09 -16.48 -2.84
N ASP A 209 -0.90 -16.25 -1.97
CA ASP A 209 -1.53 -17.28 -1.13
C ASP A 209 -2.67 -18.03 -1.83
N ILE A 210 -3.28 -17.43 -2.86
CA ILE A 210 -4.38 -18.06 -3.63
C ILE A 210 -3.83 -19.13 -4.55
N VAL A 211 -2.64 -18.92 -5.09
CA VAL A 211 -2.10 -19.73 -6.17
C VAL A 211 -0.86 -20.45 -5.69
N GLN A 212 -0.86 -21.78 -5.72
CA GLN A 212 0.32 -22.57 -5.36
C GLN A 212 1.34 -22.62 -6.51
N HIS A 213 0.90 -22.95 -7.73
CA HIS A 213 1.75 -23.10 -8.91
C HIS A 213 1.37 -22.13 -10.05
N VAL A 214 2.36 -21.53 -10.69
CA VAL A 214 2.15 -20.56 -11.78
C VAL A 214 1.64 -21.28 -13.04
N GLU A 215 2.04 -22.53 -13.21
CA GLU A 215 1.67 -23.42 -14.30
C GLU A 215 0.15 -23.66 -14.36
N ASP A 216 -0.51 -23.79 -13.20
CA ASP A 216 -1.96 -23.98 -13.13
C ASP A 216 -2.71 -22.78 -13.71
N ILE A 217 -2.27 -21.55 -13.38
CA ILE A 217 -2.86 -20.33 -13.97
C ILE A 217 -2.57 -20.25 -15.46
N PHE A 218 -1.35 -20.63 -15.87
CA PHE A 218 -0.95 -20.60 -17.27
C PHE A 218 -1.85 -21.51 -18.11
N GLN A 219 -2.17 -22.70 -17.59
CA GLN A 219 -3.01 -23.69 -18.28
C GLN A 219 -4.50 -23.40 -18.17
N PHE A 220 -4.97 -22.91 -17.00
CA PHE A 220 -6.38 -22.68 -16.71
C PHE A 220 -6.65 -21.27 -16.15
N PRO A 221 -6.37 -20.19 -16.92
CA PRO A 221 -6.46 -18.83 -16.41
C PRO A 221 -7.88 -18.39 -16.03
N HIS A 222 -8.89 -19.03 -16.61
CA HIS A 222 -10.32 -18.79 -16.34
C HIS A 222 -10.81 -19.40 -15.01
N LEU A 223 -10.05 -20.34 -14.43
CA LEU A 223 -10.38 -20.98 -13.15
C LEU A 223 -9.74 -20.27 -11.95
N VAL A 224 -8.95 -19.21 -12.17
CA VAL A 224 -8.48 -18.37 -11.07
C VAL A 224 -9.72 -17.83 -10.35
N LEU A 225 -9.74 -17.91 -9.02
CA LEU A 225 -10.80 -17.35 -8.19
C LEU A 225 -10.16 -16.38 -7.19
N ILE A 226 -10.34 -15.09 -7.40
CA ILE A 226 -9.93 -14.08 -6.43
C ILE A 226 -11.08 -13.95 -5.41
N PRO A 227 -10.86 -14.28 -4.13
CA PRO A 227 -11.84 -14.06 -3.11
C PRO A 227 -12.12 -12.56 -3.04
N PRO A 228 -13.39 -12.15 -2.88
CA PRO A 228 -13.72 -10.75 -2.72
C PRO A 228 -12.87 -10.17 -1.58
N LYS A 229 -12.34 -8.95 -1.78
CA LYS A 229 -11.64 -8.23 -0.71
C LYS A 229 -12.53 -8.29 0.52
N ALA A 230 -12.06 -8.94 1.58
CA ALA A 230 -12.75 -8.89 2.85
C ALA A 230 -12.95 -7.41 3.16
N ILE A 231 -14.21 -6.96 3.17
CA ILE A 231 -14.54 -5.64 3.65
C ILE A 231 -14.09 -5.70 5.10
N LYS A 232 -12.91 -5.14 5.38
CA LYS A 232 -12.53 -4.83 6.75
C LYS A 232 -13.51 -3.73 7.13
N THR A 233 -14.70 -4.11 7.59
CA THR A 233 -15.57 -3.22 8.34
C THR A 233 -14.68 -2.71 9.44
N LYS A 234 -14.24 -1.45 9.28
CA LYS A 234 -13.45 -0.76 10.28
C LYS A 234 -14.38 -0.68 11.47
N ILE A 235 -14.32 -1.68 12.36
CA ILE A 235 -14.97 -1.60 13.66
C ILE A 235 -14.20 -0.50 14.36
N VAL A 236 -14.65 0.74 14.16
CA VAL A 236 -14.21 1.88 14.92
C VAL A 236 -14.74 1.62 16.33
N LYS A 237 -13.99 0.84 17.10
CA LYS A 237 -14.14 0.89 18.56
C LYS A 237 -13.88 2.36 18.90
N GLN A 238 -14.86 3.01 19.51
CA GLN A 238 -14.68 4.32 20.13
C GLN A 238 -14.22 4.11 21.56
N TRP A 239 -13.53 5.10 22.12
CA TRP A 239 -13.18 5.09 23.53
C TRP A 239 -14.43 4.91 24.39
N GLN A 240 -14.34 4.07 25.41
CA GLN A 240 -15.42 3.83 26.36
C GLN A 240 -14.98 4.20 27.77
N LYS A 241 -15.86 4.88 28.49
CA LYS A 241 -15.64 5.24 29.90
C LYS A 241 -15.36 3.99 30.74
N PRO A 242 -14.50 4.08 31.76
CA PRO A 242 -14.27 2.97 32.67
C PRO A 242 -15.55 2.59 33.41
N ALA A 243 -15.58 1.36 33.93
CA ALA A 243 -16.62 0.93 34.85
C ALA A 243 -16.64 1.85 36.09
N VAL A 244 -17.82 2.00 36.69
CA VAL A 244 -17.97 2.82 37.90
C VAL A 244 -17.07 2.26 39.00
N GLY A 245 -16.26 3.14 39.60
CA GLY A 245 -15.28 2.74 40.61
C GLY A 245 -13.97 2.22 40.05
N CYS A 246 -13.66 2.40 38.75
CA CYS A 246 -12.35 2.07 38.16
C CYS A 246 -11.70 3.32 37.55
N LEU A 247 -10.36 3.38 37.61
CA LEU A 247 -9.57 4.40 36.92
C LEU A 247 -8.99 3.83 35.62
N LYS A 248 -9.04 4.61 34.53
CA LYS A 248 -8.47 4.21 33.24
C LYS A 248 -7.54 5.28 32.69
N PHE A 249 -6.31 4.89 32.38
CA PHE A 249 -5.31 5.75 31.74
C PHE A 249 -5.02 5.27 30.32
N ASN A 250 -5.24 6.14 29.35
CA ASN A 250 -4.78 5.95 27.97
C ASN A 250 -3.37 6.54 27.86
N VAL A 251 -2.41 5.72 27.43
CA VAL A 251 -1.02 6.14 27.30
C VAL A 251 -0.57 6.03 25.86
N ASP A 252 0.24 6.99 25.43
CA ASP A 252 0.93 6.95 24.14
C ASP A 252 2.27 7.68 24.21
N GLY A 253 3.22 7.25 23.39
CA GLY A 253 4.56 7.82 23.29
C GLY A 253 4.80 8.48 21.93
N PHE A 254 5.43 9.65 21.93
CA PHE A 254 5.82 10.33 20.70
C PHE A 254 7.24 10.91 20.81
N SER A 255 8.04 10.80 19.74
CA SER A 255 9.32 11.50 19.61
C SER A 255 9.58 11.93 18.18
N LEU A 256 10.40 12.97 18.00
CA LEU A 256 10.83 13.50 16.70
C LEU A 256 12.05 12.76 16.12
N GLY A 257 12.57 11.73 16.80
CA GLY A 257 13.67 10.88 16.31
C GLY A 257 13.25 9.42 16.19
N LYS A 258 14.19 8.52 15.85
CA LYS A 258 13.97 7.06 15.83
C LYS A 258 14.58 6.30 17.03
N PRO A 259 14.35 6.67 18.30
CA PRO A 259 14.58 5.75 19.40
C PRO A 259 13.43 4.72 19.35
N GLY A 260 13.55 3.68 18.53
CA GLY A 260 12.47 2.76 18.13
C GLY A 260 11.18 2.78 18.96
N ASP A 261 10.08 3.15 18.31
CA ASP A 261 8.75 3.56 18.80
C ASP A 261 8.32 3.01 20.18
N ALA A 262 8.45 1.71 20.41
CA ALA A 262 8.10 1.08 21.70
C ALA A 262 8.92 1.58 22.92
N SER A 263 10.02 2.32 22.70
CA SER A 263 10.82 2.90 23.78
C SER A 263 10.09 4.00 24.56
N ILE A 264 9.23 4.75 23.87
CA ILE A 264 8.60 5.96 24.40
C ILE A 264 7.30 5.60 25.09
N ASP A 265 6.55 4.66 24.51
CA ASP A 265 5.31 4.14 25.08
C ASP A 265 5.55 3.50 26.45
N VAL A 266 6.65 2.76 26.61
CA VAL A 266 7.06 2.17 27.90
C VAL A 266 7.37 3.26 28.93
N LEU A 267 7.99 4.37 28.51
CA LEU A 267 8.22 5.51 29.38
C LEU A 267 6.89 6.17 29.78
N ALA A 268 5.94 6.29 28.86
CA ALA A 268 4.60 6.79 29.15
C ALA A 268 3.88 5.90 30.20
N VAL A 269 4.01 4.57 30.09
CA VAL A 269 3.51 3.63 31.12
C VAL A 269 4.19 3.87 32.47
N LYS A 270 5.53 4.02 32.48
CA LYS A 270 6.28 4.26 33.72
C LYS A 270 5.83 5.55 34.41
N GLU A 271 5.65 6.64 33.67
CA GLU A 271 5.17 7.91 34.24
C GLU A 271 3.72 7.79 34.72
N ALA A 272 2.85 7.13 33.96
CA ALA A 272 1.47 6.86 34.36
C ALA A 272 1.40 6.11 35.71
N LEU A 273 2.22 5.09 35.89
CA LEU A 273 2.33 4.33 37.15
C LEU A 273 2.93 5.18 38.29
N SER A 274 3.90 6.04 38.00
CA SER A 274 4.48 6.95 38.98
C SER A 274 3.46 7.97 39.50
N ILE A 275 2.66 8.56 38.60
CA ILE A 275 1.58 9.49 38.96
C ILE A 275 0.52 8.75 39.79
N TYR A 276 0.13 7.57 39.35
CA TYR A 276 -0.90 6.80 40.03
C TYR A 276 -0.48 6.38 41.45
N SER A 277 0.71 5.77 41.59
CA SER A 277 1.23 5.29 42.88
C SER A 277 1.44 6.39 43.92
N THR A 278 1.66 7.63 43.49
CA THR A 278 1.81 8.80 44.38
C THR A 278 0.50 9.52 44.67
N SER A 279 -0.59 9.14 44.00
CA SER A 279 -1.91 9.73 44.18
C SER A 279 -2.70 9.04 45.29
N CYS A 280 -3.71 9.74 45.84
CA CYS A 280 -4.69 9.12 46.75
C CYS A 280 -5.55 8.04 46.07
N TRP A 281 -5.55 7.95 44.74
CA TRP A 281 -6.33 6.97 43.99
C TRP A 281 -5.76 5.56 44.06
N ALA A 282 -4.44 5.43 44.32
CA ALA A 282 -3.70 4.16 44.27
C ALA A 282 -4.34 3.02 45.08
N GLN A 283 -4.99 3.37 46.19
CA GLN A 283 -5.61 2.45 47.14
C GLN A 283 -7.15 2.46 47.08
N MET A 284 -7.74 3.41 46.35
CA MET A 284 -9.20 3.60 46.31
C MET A 284 -9.84 2.92 45.10
N PHE A 285 -9.14 2.84 43.98
CA PHE A 285 -9.69 2.33 42.72
C PHE A 285 -8.73 1.30 42.09
N PRO A 286 -9.20 0.33 41.30
CA PRO A 286 -8.36 -0.43 40.39
C PRO A 286 -7.95 0.43 39.18
N LEU A 287 -6.74 0.18 38.65
CA LEU A 287 -6.21 0.88 37.49
C LEU A 287 -6.22 0.01 36.23
N THR A 288 -6.72 0.54 35.12
CA THR A 288 -6.52 -0.03 33.78
C THR A 288 -5.68 0.92 32.93
N ILE A 289 -4.55 0.44 32.42
CA ILE A 289 -3.74 1.18 31.45
C ILE A 289 -4.07 0.64 30.05
N GLU A 290 -4.39 1.52 29.12
CA GLU A 290 -4.63 1.18 27.72
C GLU A 290 -3.50 1.73 26.85
N SER A 291 -2.90 0.88 26.03
CA SER A 291 -1.86 1.25 25.07
C SER A 291 -2.15 0.57 23.73
N ASP A 292 -1.84 1.24 22.62
CA ASP A 292 -1.91 0.70 21.27
C ASP A 292 -0.61 0.02 20.80
N SER A 293 0.39 -0.03 21.68
CA SER A 293 1.69 -0.64 21.42
C SER A 293 1.76 -2.07 21.96
N SER A 294 1.66 -3.04 21.04
CA SER A 294 1.68 -4.47 21.39
C SER A 294 2.97 -4.89 22.11
N ASN A 295 4.11 -4.30 21.72
CA ASN A 295 5.39 -4.51 22.39
C ASN A 295 5.37 -4.00 23.83
N THR A 296 4.85 -2.79 24.06
CA THR A 296 4.75 -2.20 25.41
C THR A 296 3.87 -3.04 26.32
N VAL A 297 2.68 -3.43 25.86
CA VAL A 297 1.78 -4.30 26.63
C VAL A 297 2.46 -5.63 26.95
N LYS A 298 3.14 -6.25 25.97
CA LYS A 298 3.88 -7.50 26.16
C LYS A 298 4.99 -7.34 27.19
N TRP A 299 5.85 -6.33 27.06
CA TRP A 299 7.00 -6.13 27.94
C TRP A 299 6.60 -5.73 29.35
N VAL A 300 5.51 -4.98 29.52
CA VAL A 300 4.98 -4.67 30.84
C VAL A 300 4.38 -5.94 31.47
N LYS A 301 3.72 -6.83 30.73
CA LYS A 301 3.22 -8.09 31.31
C LYS A 301 4.33 -9.10 31.59
N ASP A 302 5.33 -9.16 30.73
CA ASP A 302 6.51 -10.01 30.86
C ASP A 302 7.80 -9.19 30.66
N PRO A 303 8.35 -8.60 31.75
CA PRO A 303 9.57 -7.81 31.73
C PRO A 303 10.80 -8.54 31.18
N SER A 304 10.81 -9.88 31.25
CA SER A 304 11.94 -10.69 30.77
C SER A 304 12.04 -10.69 29.25
N SER A 305 10.92 -10.50 28.56
CA SER A 305 10.85 -10.41 27.09
C SER A 305 11.24 -9.03 26.54
N ALA A 306 11.48 -8.06 27.40
CA ALA A 306 11.90 -6.71 27.00
C ALA A 306 13.38 -6.70 26.56
N PRO A 307 13.73 -5.91 25.53
CA PRO A 307 15.13 -5.66 25.17
C PRO A 307 15.96 -5.20 26.37
N TRP A 308 17.20 -5.70 26.49
CA TRP A 308 18.07 -5.47 27.65
C TRP A 308 18.23 -3.98 28.03
N ARG A 309 18.23 -3.09 27.03
CA ARG A 309 18.35 -1.63 27.22
C ARG A 309 17.21 -1.01 28.05
N PHE A 310 16.06 -1.67 28.11
CA PHE A 310 14.91 -1.21 28.91
C PHE A 310 14.87 -1.82 30.30
N ARG A 311 15.82 -2.68 30.69
CA ARG A 311 15.78 -3.37 31.99
C ARG A 311 15.66 -2.42 33.18
N GLN A 312 16.34 -1.27 33.16
CA GLN A 312 16.21 -0.29 34.25
C GLN A 312 14.79 0.29 34.33
N ILE A 313 14.15 0.57 33.19
CA ILE A 313 12.78 1.08 33.15
C ILE A 313 11.81 -0.01 33.60
N MET A 314 12.01 -1.25 33.13
CA MET A 314 11.19 -2.39 33.55
C MET A 314 11.29 -2.66 35.05
N MET A 315 12.49 -2.62 35.63
CA MET A 315 12.66 -2.75 37.08
C MET A 315 11.91 -1.65 37.85
N ARG A 316 11.92 -0.40 37.37
CA ARG A 316 11.13 0.68 37.99
C ARG A 316 9.64 0.46 37.86
N ILE A 317 9.17 0.01 36.70
CA ILE A 317 7.77 -0.36 36.48
C ILE A 317 7.36 -1.48 37.45
N GLU A 318 8.19 -2.50 37.66
CA GLU A 318 7.95 -3.57 38.64
C GLU A 318 7.87 -3.04 40.07
N LEU A 319 8.76 -2.12 40.46
CA LEU A 319 8.69 -1.48 41.78
C LEU A 319 7.36 -0.73 41.98
N PHE A 320 6.90 0.01 40.97
CA PHE A 320 5.60 0.69 41.08
C PHE A 320 4.45 -0.31 41.20
N LYS A 321 4.43 -1.37 40.38
CA LYS A 321 3.38 -2.39 40.42
C LYS A 321 3.23 -3.06 41.78
N GLN A 322 4.34 -3.29 42.49
CA GLN A 322 4.31 -3.88 43.84
C GLN A 322 3.54 -3.01 44.85
N SER A 323 3.50 -1.69 44.64
CA SER A 323 2.78 -0.75 45.50
C SER A 323 1.31 -0.56 45.13
N LEU A 324 0.85 -1.17 44.02
CA LEU A 324 -0.52 -1.01 43.53
C LEU A 324 -1.42 -2.14 44.06
N GLY A 325 -2.69 -1.83 44.26
CA GLY A 325 -3.73 -2.83 44.44
C GLY A 325 -4.04 -3.56 43.13
N SER A 326 -5.30 -3.56 42.70
CA SER A 326 -5.69 -4.18 41.44
C SER A 326 -5.31 -3.30 40.24
N TRP A 327 -4.57 -3.87 39.28
CA TRP A 327 -4.23 -3.18 38.04
C TRP A 327 -4.12 -4.15 36.85
N ASP A 328 -4.32 -3.64 35.62
CA ASP A 328 -4.02 -4.36 34.36
C ASP A 328 -3.57 -3.39 33.25
N ILE A 329 -2.93 -3.93 32.22
CA ILE A 329 -2.60 -3.22 30.97
C ILE A 329 -3.21 -3.94 29.77
N VAL A 330 -3.91 -3.22 28.90
CA VAL A 330 -4.68 -3.77 27.79
C VAL A 330 -4.22 -3.18 26.46
N LEU A 331 -4.07 -4.05 25.45
CA LEU A 331 -3.82 -3.63 24.07
C LEU A 331 -5.11 -3.13 23.44
N ILE A 332 -5.10 -1.89 22.97
CA ILE A 332 -6.23 -1.26 22.27
C ILE A 332 -5.87 -0.92 20.82
N PRO A 333 -6.85 -0.82 19.90
CA PRO A 333 -6.58 -0.32 18.56
C PRO A 333 -6.12 1.14 18.58
N ARG A 334 -5.13 1.53 17.77
CA ARG A 334 -4.66 2.93 17.65
C ARG A 334 -5.78 3.94 17.39
N SER A 335 -6.81 3.53 16.64
CA SER A 335 -7.99 4.37 16.38
C SER A 335 -8.77 4.77 17.65
N THR A 336 -8.66 3.99 18.73
CA THR A 336 -9.27 4.28 20.04
C THR A 336 -8.38 5.16 20.94
N ASN A 337 -7.09 5.28 20.62
CA ASN A 337 -6.09 5.99 21.42
C ASN A 337 -5.76 7.40 20.88
N SER A 338 -6.59 7.92 19.96
CA SER A 338 -6.30 9.16 19.22
C SER A 338 -6.10 10.39 20.10
N MET A 339 -6.76 10.45 21.25
CA MET A 339 -6.60 11.54 22.21
C MET A 339 -5.23 11.51 22.90
N ALA A 340 -4.75 10.32 23.30
CA ALA A 340 -3.42 10.18 23.90
C ALA A 340 -2.32 10.48 22.87
N ASP A 341 -2.46 9.98 21.63
CA ASP A 341 -1.56 10.28 20.50
C ASP A 341 -1.50 11.79 20.21
N GLY A 342 -2.67 12.45 20.18
CA GLY A 342 -2.75 13.89 19.99
C GLY A 342 -2.05 14.68 21.10
N LEU A 343 -2.24 14.29 22.37
CA LEU A 343 -1.61 14.93 23.52
C LEU A 343 -0.09 14.73 23.55
N ALA A 344 0.38 13.52 23.23
CA ALA A 344 1.81 13.21 23.15
C ALA A 344 2.51 14.07 22.09
N LYS A 345 1.90 14.19 20.90
CA LYS A 345 2.39 15.06 19.81
C LYS A 345 2.42 16.53 20.21
N GLN A 346 1.35 17.03 20.84
CA GLN A 346 1.30 18.42 21.31
C GLN A 346 2.37 18.71 22.37
N GLY A 347 2.63 17.78 23.29
CA GLY A 347 3.63 17.93 24.34
C GLY A 347 5.04 18.16 23.78
N VAL A 348 5.41 17.43 22.72
CA VAL A 348 6.71 17.60 22.05
C VAL A 348 6.79 18.95 21.33
N CYS A 349 5.72 19.39 20.67
CA CYS A 349 5.68 20.70 20.00
C CYS A 349 5.79 21.90 20.97
N ARG A 350 5.32 21.77 22.22
CA ARG A 350 5.44 22.83 23.24
C ARG A 350 6.88 23.12 23.64
N ASN A 351 7.73 22.10 23.70
CA ASN A 351 9.14 22.27 24.03
C ASN A 351 9.94 22.97 22.92
N ILE A 352 9.51 22.88 21.66
CA ILE A 352 10.12 23.57 20.52
C ILE A 352 9.75 25.06 20.50
N ALA A 353 8.50 25.39 20.81
CA ALA A 353 8.05 26.78 20.92
C ALA A 353 8.78 27.54 22.04
N ALA A 354 9.15 26.84 23.12
CA ALA A 354 9.95 27.40 24.21
C ALA A 354 11.44 27.57 23.86
N SER A 355 11.98 26.82 22.88
CA SER A 355 13.39 26.88 22.45
C SER A 355 13.65 27.80 21.26
N GLY A 356 12.64 28.55 20.79
CA GLY A 356 12.83 29.66 19.84
C GLY A 356 13.16 29.26 18.40
N THR A 357 12.97 27.99 18.00
CA THR A 357 13.11 27.57 16.61
C THR A 357 11.74 27.25 16.03
N SER A 358 11.17 28.19 15.29
CA SER A 358 9.90 28.06 14.57
C SER A 358 9.99 27.04 13.44
N CYS A 359 8.89 26.30 13.21
CA CYS A 359 8.68 25.34 12.11
C CYS A 359 8.94 25.91 10.72
#